data_AF-A0A840DXM7-F1
#
_entry.id   AF-A0A840DXM7-F1
#
_cell.length_a   1.000
_cell.length_b   1.000
_cell.length_c   1.000
_cell.angle_alpha   90.00
_cell.angle_beta   90.00
_cell.angle_gamma   90.00
#
_symmetry.space_group_name_H-M   'P 1'
#
loop_
_entity.id
_entity.type
_entity.pdbx_description
1 polymer ?
#
loop_
_entity_poly.entity_id
_entity_poly.type
_entity_poly.pdbx_seq_one_letter_code
_entity_poly.pdbx_strand_id
1 'polypeptide(L)'
;MDRKLTLSLNAAVIDRAKQYARERETSLSRMIEQYLASLTEPEGRGAAPACTPLVERLVDLSGRVVRLALNDDAFSDFEDALQYYSALESGTEVIITRNQRDFVPAKLPVLSAAEYLISRG
;
A
#
# COMPACT_ATOMS: atom_id res chain seq x y z
N MET A 1 7.78 -7.46 27.85
CA MET A 1 8.24 -7.14 29.23
C MET A 1 8.63 -5.69 29.21
N ASP A 2 7.91 -4.84 29.93
CA ASP A 2 8.05 -3.39 29.74
C ASP A 2 9.29 -2.87 30.46
N ARG A 3 10.06 -2.01 29.80
CA ARG A 3 11.28 -1.40 30.36
C ARG A 3 11.16 0.11 30.30
N LYS A 4 11.54 0.78 31.39
CA LYS A 4 11.54 2.25 31.45
C LYS A 4 12.85 2.79 30.86
N LEU A 5 12.73 3.71 29.91
CA LEU A 5 13.83 4.47 29.34
C LEU A 5 13.76 5.91 29.86
N THR A 6 14.84 6.41 30.46
CA THR A 6 14.94 7.80 30.93
C THR A 6 15.76 8.60 29.94
N LEU A 7 15.19 9.68 29.39
CA LEU A 7 15.82 10.54 28.38
C LEU A 7 15.84 11.99 28.85
N SER A 8 16.94 12.70 28.55
CA SER A 8 17.01 14.16 28.69
C SER A 8 16.73 14.81 27.34
N LEU A 9 15.68 15.63 27.26
CA LEU A 9 15.25 16.33 26.05
C LEU A 9 15.05 17.81 26.36
N ASN A 10 15.03 18.63 25.30
CA ASN A 10 14.76 20.06 25.44
C ASN A 10 13.33 20.29 25.99
N ALA A 11 13.19 21.11 27.04
CA ALA A 11 11.91 21.39 27.69
C ALA A 11 10.85 21.95 26.72
N ALA A 12 11.23 22.86 25.82
CA ALA A 12 10.32 23.45 24.84
C ALA A 12 9.85 22.43 23.79
N VAL A 13 10.59 21.34 23.57
CA VAL A 13 10.14 20.23 22.72
C VAL A 13 9.13 19.37 23.45
N ILE A 14 9.37 19.07 24.73
CA ILE A 14 8.45 18.30 25.58
C ILE A 14 7.08 19.00 25.66
N ASP A 15 7.08 20.32 25.86
CA ASP A 15 5.83 21.08 26.01
C ASP A 15 4.99 21.06 24.72
N ARG A 16 5.62 21.31 23.57
CA ARG A 16 4.96 21.20 22.26
C ARG A 16 4.43 19.80 22.01
N ALA A 17 5.19 18.76 22.36
CA ALA A 17 4.78 17.38 22.19
C ALA A 17 3.60 17.02 23.11
N LYS A 18 3.56 17.51 24.35
CA LYS A 18 2.42 17.31 25.27
C LYS A 18 1.14 17.95 24.73
N GLN A 19 1.24 19.16 24.20
CA GLN A 19 0.11 19.84 23.59
C GLN A 19 -0.43 19.03 22.40
N TYR A 20 0.45 18.63 21.49
CA TYR A 20 0.08 17.80 20.34
C TYR A 20 -0.59 16.48 20.77
N ALA A 21 -0.03 15.81 21.78
CA ALA A 21 -0.59 14.56 22.30
C ALA A 21 -2.01 14.75 22.84
N ARG A 22 -2.28 15.86 23.54
CA ARG A 22 -3.61 16.19 24.06
C ARG A 22 -4.62 16.48 22.95
N GLU A 23 -4.23 17.23 21.94
CA GLU A 23 -5.10 17.57 20.79
C GLU A 23 -5.50 16.33 19.98
N ARG A 24 -4.67 15.29 19.99
CA ARG A 24 -4.89 14.02 19.26
C ARG A 24 -5.34 12.87 20.16
N GLU A 25 -5.75 13.15 21.41
CA GLU A 25 -6.20 12.15 22.39
C GLU A 25 -5.22 10.97 22.56
N THR A 26 -3.92 11.26 22.56
CA THR A 26 -2.84 10.26 22.67
C THR A 26 -1.85 10.61 23.79
N SER A 27 -0.85 9.74 24.02
CA SER A 27 0.20 9.95 25.02
C SER A 27 1.58 10.06 24.38
N LEU A 28 2.47 10.80 25.03
CA LEU A 28 3.87 10.91 24.61
C LEU A 28 4.55 9.54 24.56
N SER A 29 4.30 8.67 25.54
CA SER A 29 4.86 7.32 25.57
C SER A 29 4.46 6.54 24.33
N ARG A 30 3.17 6.58 23.96
CA ARG A 30 2.65 5.90 22.76
C ARG A 30 3.29 6.45 21.49
N MET A 31 3.43 7.77 21.38
CA MET A 31 4.05 8.41 20.21
C MET A 31 5.52 8.01 20.06
N ILE A 32 6.30 8.04 21.15
CA ILE A 32 7.72 7.68 21.13
C ILE A 32 7.87 6.19 20.83
N GLU A 33 7.04 5.34 21.43
CA GLU A 33 7.06 3.90 21.20
C GLU A 33 6.78 3.55 19.73
N GLN A 34 5.75 4.17 19.12
CA GLN A 34 5.44 3.98 17.71
C GLN A 34 6.57 4.45 16.79
N TYR A 35 7.18 5.59 17.10
CA TYR A 35 8.29 6.11 16.31
C TYR A 35 9.52 5.21 16.41
N LEU A 36 9.90 4.80 17.63
CA LEU A 36 11.01 3.87 17.83
C LEU A 36 10.74 2.53 17.14
N ALA A 37 9.51 2.01 17.19
CA ALA A 37 9.14 0.83 16.43
C ALA A 37 9.38 1.01 14.93
N SER A 38 8.90 2.12 14.34
CA SER A 38 9.09 2.40 12.91
C SER A 38 10.56 2.51 12.46
N LEU A 39 11.47 2.89 13.37
CA LEU A 39 12.91 3.01 13.08
C LEU A 39 13.71 1.75 13.38
N THR A 40 13.21 0.89 14.26
CA THR A 40 13.93 -0.30 14.75
C THR A 40 13.35 -1.60 14.21
N GLU A 41 12.24 -1.52 13.47
CA GLU A 41 11.81 -2.58 12.60
C GLU A 41 12.95 -2.94 11.65
N PRO A 42 13.48 -4.18 11.70
CA PRO A 42 14.61 -4.56 10.88
C PRO A 42 14.22 -4.39 9.41
N GLU A 43 15.06 -3.70 8.63
CA GLU A 43 14.91 -3.47 7.18
C GLU A 43 14.86 -4.77 6.33
N GLY A 44 14.66 -5.94 6.96
CA GLY A 44 14.55 -7.26 6.34
C GLY A 44 13.21 -7.98 6.56
N ARG A 45 12.20 -7.32 7.16
CA ARG A 45 10.81 -7.65 6.86
C ARG A 45 10.18 -6.43 6.24
N GLY A 46 10.21 -6.39 4.91
CA GLY A 46 9.10 -5.85 4.14
C GLY A 46 7.82 -6.60 4.52
N ALA A 47 7.29 -6.33 5.70
CA ALA A 47 5.89 -6.56 5.94
C ALA A 47 5.21 -5.53 5.04
N ALA A 48 4.87 -5.95 3.82
CA ALA A 48 3.75 -5.37 3.10
C ALA A 48 2.67 -5.04 4.15
N PRO A 49 2.13 -3.81 4.18
CA PRO A 49 1.21 -3.38 5.23
C PRO A 49 0.21 -4.50 5.49
N ALA A 50 0.15 -4.97 6.75
CA ALA A 50 -0.43 -6.27 7.09
C ALA A 50 -1.71 -6.52 6.29
N CYS A 51 -1.58 -7.31 5.22
CA CYS A 51 -2.65 -7.51 4.28
C CYS A 51 -3.82 -8.16 5.03
N THR A 52 -5.05 -7.77 4.70
CA THR A 52 -6.21 -8.49 5.22
C THR A 52 -6.16 -9.94 4.73
N PRO A 53 -6.88 -10.88 5.37
CA PRO A 53 -6.93 -12.27 4.88
C PRO A 53 -7.40 -12.43 3.42
N LEU A 54 -7.97 -11.38 2.82
CA LEU A 54 -8.43 -11.33 1.44
C LEU A 54 -7.38 -10.80 0.45
N VAL A 55 -6.26 -10.27 0.93
CA VAL A 55 -5.20 -9.69 0.10
C VAL A 55 -3.95 -10.56 0.25
N GLU A 56 -3.58 -11.26 -0.83
CA GLU A 56 -2.40 -12.14 -0.82
C GLU A 56 -1.09 -11.36 -0.93
N ARG A 57 -1.03 -10.38 -1.86
CA ARG A 57 0.20 -9.66 -2.19
C ARG A 57 -0.11 -8.24 -2.65
N LEU A 58 0.72 -7.30 -2.20
CA LEU A 58 0.77 -5.94 -2.75
C LEU A 58 1.88 -5.85 -3.79
N VAL A 59 1.59 -5.17 -4.88
CA VAL A 59 2.54 -4.90 -5.96
C VAL A 59 2.91 -3.43 -5.87
N ASP A 60 4.21 -3.15 -5.91
CA ASP A 60 4.70 -1.77 -5.87
C ASP A 60 4.52 -1.07 -7.22
N LEU A 61 4.31 0.24 -7.19
CA LEU A 61 4.20 1.07 -8.39
C LEU A 61 5.58 1.56 -8.77
N SER A 62 6.24 0.80 -9.65
CA SER A 62 7.55 1.20 -10.15
C SER A 62 7.43 2.48 -11.00
N GLY A 63 8.49 3.30 -11.01
CA GLY A 63 8.54 4.46 -11.90
C GLY A 63 8.40 4.09 -13.38
N ARG A 64 8.67 2.83 -13.75
CA ARG A 64 8.42 2.30 -15.09
C ARG A 64 6.93 2.14 -15.36
N VAL A 65 6.18 1.52 -14.46
CA VAL A 65 4.71 1.36 -14.56
C VAL A 65 4.04 2.73 -14.69
N VAL A 66 4.41 3.69 -13.85
CA VAL A 66 3.85 5.05 -13.91
C VAL A 66 4.12 5.69 -15.27
N ARG A 67 5.34 5.58 -15.80
CA ARG A 67 5.67 6.11 -17.13
C ARG A 67 4.92 5.41 -18.25
N LEU A 68 4.75 4.08 -18.20
CA LEU A 68 3.99 3.35 -19.19
C LEU A 68 2.53 3.81 -19.19
N ALA A 69 1.90 3.89 -18.02
CA ALA A 69 0.53 4.35 -17.89
C ALA A 69 0.33 5.81 -18.34
N LEU A 70 1.29 6.71 -18.07
CA LEU A 70 1.21 8.12 -18.50
C LEU A 70 1.39 8.33 -20.02
N ASN A 71 2.04 7.40 -20.71
CA ASN A 71 2.30 7.48 -22.15
C ASN A 71 1.38 6.54 -22.97
N ASP A 72 0.35 5.98 -22.35
CA ASP A 72 -0.59 5.10 -23.00
C ASP A 72 -1.85 5.88 -23.38
N ASP A 73 -2.07 6.03 -24.68
CA ASP A 73 -3.25 6.71 -25.23
C ASP A 73 -4.42 5.74 -25.50
N ALA A 74 -4.24 4.43 -25.28
CA ALA A 74 -5.25 3.41 -25.56
C ALA A 74 -6.23 3.26 -24.39
N PHE A 75 -5.75 3.40 -23.15
CA PHE A 75 -6.61 3.46 -21.97
C PHE A 75 -7.18 4.87 -21.79
N SER A 76 -8.50 4.95 -21.59
CA SER A 76 -9.19 6.23 -21.38
C SER A 76 -8.94 6.83 -20.00
N ASP A 77 -8.64 5.99 -19.00
CA ASP A 77 -8.31 6.41 -17.64
C ASP A 77 -6.88 5.96 -17.28
N PHE A 78 -6.16 6.86 -16.63
CA PHE A 78 -4.82 6.60 -16.13
C PHE A 78 -4.83 5.49 -15.07
N GLU A 79 -5.89 5.39 -14.26
CA GLU A 79 -6.01 4.34 -13.24
C GLU A 79 -6.04 2.94 -13.87
N ASP A 80 -6.80 2.75 -14.94
CA ASP A 80 -6.91 1.46 -15.63
C ASP A 80 -5.59 1.06 -16.29
N ALA A 81 -4.91 2.03 -16.91
CA ALA A 81 -3.57 1.83 -17.46
C ALA A 81 -2.58 1.41 -16.36
N LEU A 82 -2.61 2.09 -15.21
CA LEU A 82 -1.75 1.81 -14.07
C LEU A 82 -1.99 0.40 -13.53
N GLN A 83 -3.25 -0.01 -13.36
CA GLN A 83 -3.64 -1.35 -12.92
C GLN A 83 -3.18 -2.42 -13.93
N TYR A 84 -3.38 -2.18 -15.24
CA TYR A 84 -2.95 -3.08 -16.31
C TYR A 84 -1.43 -3.26 -16.34
N TYR A 85 -0.66 -2.17 -16.32
CA TYR A 85 0.81 -2.25 -16.36
C TYR A 85 1.40 -2.84 -15.07
N SER A 86 0.75 -2.62 -13.92
CA SER A 86 1.12 -3.29 -12.66
C SER A 86 0.90 -4.80 -12.72
N ALA A 87 -0.24 -5.24 -13.29
CA ALA A 87 -0.53 -6.65 -13.48
C ALA A 87 0.50 -7.30 -14.43
N LEU A 88 0.86 -6.61 -15.51
CA LEU A 88 1.84 -7.10 -16.49
C LEU A 88 3.26 -7.19 -15.92
N GLU A 89 3.72 -6.19 -15.15
CA GLU A 89 5.05 -6.20 -14.53
C GLU A 89 5.16 -7.25 -13.42
N SER A 90 4.08 -7.49 -12.68
CA SER A 90 4.04 -8.49 -11.59
C SER A 90 3.84 -9.94 -12.06
N GLY A 91 3.75 -10.17 -13.37
CA GLY A 91 3.54 -11.49 -13.97
C GLY A 91 2.15 -12.06 -13.68
N THR A 92 1.16 -11.21 -13.49
CA THR A 92 -0.23 -11.63 -13.23
C THR A 92 -0.88 -12.09 -14.54
N GLU A 93 -1.56 -13.23 -14.50
CA GLU A 93 -2.12 -13.88 -15.70
C GLU A 93 -3.52 -13.37 -16.09
N VAL A 94 -4.26 -12.78 -15.14
CA VAL A 94 -5.66 -12.38 -15.32
C VAL A 94 -6.00 -11.19 -14.43
N ILE A 95 -6.80 -10.27 -14.94
CA ILE A 95 -7.40 -9.18 -14.15
C ILE A 95 -8.86 -9.57 -13.85
N ILE A 96 -9.23 -9.58 -12.57
CA ILE A 96 -10.61 -9.85 -12.15
C ILE A 96 -11.26 -8.53 -11.73
N THR A 97 -12.25 -8.08 -12.48
CA THR A 97 -12.94 -6.80 -12.22
C THR A 97 -14.41 -6.87 -12.62
N ARG A 98 -15.23 -6.01 -12.01
CA ARG A 98 -16.61 -5.76 -12.45
C ARG A 98 -16.67 -4.78 -13.62
N ASN A 99 -15.56 -4.10 -13.92
CA ASN A 99 -15.50 -3.02 -14.91
C ASN A 99 -14.71 -3.41 -16.16
N GLN A 100 -15.04 -4.54 -16.77
CA GLN A 100 -14.29 -5.09 -17.91
C GLN A 100 -14.23 -4.15 -19.13
N ARG A 101 -15.23 -3.26 -19.27
CA ARG A 101 -15.38 -2.37 -20.43
C ARG A 101 -14.25 -1.34 -20.52
N ASP A 102 -13.62 -1.04 -19.40
CA ASP A 102 -12.57 -0.02 -19.34
C ASP A 102 -11.18 -0.64 -19.61
N PHE A 103 -11.11 -1.97 -19.64
CA PHE A 103 -9.90 -2.74 -19.96
C PHE A 103 -9.92 -3.34 -21.37
N VAL A 104 -10.74 -2.82 -22.28
CA VAL A 104 -10.78 -3.26 -23.68
C VAL A 104 -9.39 -3.27 -24.37
N PRO A 105 -8.46 -2.32 -24.10
CA PRO A 105 -7.11 -2.36 -24.66
C PRO A 105 -6.21 -3.45 -24.07
N ALA A 106 -6.60 -4.07 -22.96
CA ALA A 106 -5.75 -5.00 -22.23
C ALA A 106 -5.49 -6.27 -23.04
N LYS A 107 -4.22 -6.68 -23.09
CA LYS A 107 -3.82 -7.98 -23.67
C LYS A 107 -3.98 -9.14 -22.69
N LEU A 108 -4.12 -8.84 -21.40
CA LEU A 108 -4.38 -9.84 -20.37
C LEU A 108 -5.87 -10.21 -20.40
N PRO A 109 -6.24 -11.47 -20.14
CA PRO A 109 -7.62 -11.83 -19.86
C PRO A 109 -8.20 -10.96 -18.75
N VAL A 110 -9.36 -10.36 -19.01
CA VAL A 110 -10.11 -9.54 -18.04
C VAL A 110 -11.46 -10.20 -17.82
N LEU A 111 -11.70 -10.68 -16.61
CA LEU A 111 -12.86 -11.50 -16.28
C LEU A 111 -13.63 -10.93 -15.09
N SER A 112 -14.91 -11.24 -15.01
CA SER A 112 -15.68 -11.09 -13.78
C SER A 112 -15.34 -12.22 -12.83
N ALA A 113 -15.65 -12.04 -11.55
CA ALA A 113 -15.48 -13.11 -10.56
C ALA A 113 -16.22 -14.41 -10.98
N ALA A 114 -17.43 -14.28 -11.56
CA ALA A 114 -18.20 -15.43 -12.03
C ALA A 114 -17.52 -16.16 -13.19
N GLU A 115 -17.04 -15.42 -14.21
CA GLU A 115 -16.35 -16.00 -15.36
C GLU A 115 -15.03 -16.66 -14.96
N TYR A 116 -14.29 -16.04 -14.04
CA TYR A 116 -13.05 -16.62 -13.54
C TYR A 116 -13.30 -17.96 -12.83
N LEU A 117 -14.33 -18.03 -11.97
CA LEU A 117 -14.69 -19.29 -11.30
C LEU A 117 -15.10 -20.38 -12.28
N ILE A 118 -15.84 -20.04 -13.34
CA ILE A 118 -16.23 -20.99 -14.41
C ILE A 118 -15.00 -21.46 -15.19
N SER A 119 -14.05 -20.57 -15.50
CA SER A 119 -12.84 -20.92 -16.25
C SER A 119 -11.87 -21.86 -15.51
N ARG A 120 -12.05 -22.03 -14.19
CA ARG A 120 -11.23 -22.88 -13.32
C ARG A 120 -11.89 -24.23 -12.98
N GLY A 121 -13.15 -24.43 -13.38
CA GLY A 121 -13.89 -25.69 -13.21
C GLY A 121 -13.82 -26.55 -14.46
#